data_AF-A0A7X9WV34-F1
#
_entry.id   AF-A0A7X9WV34-F1
#
_cell.length_a   1.000
_cell.length_b   1.000
_cell.length_c   1.000
_cell.angle_alpha   90.00
_cell.angle_beta   90.00
_cell.angle_gamma   90.00
#
_symmetry.space_group_name_H-M   'P 1'
#
loop_
_entity.id
_entity.type
_entity.pdbx_description
1 polymer ?
#
loop_
_entity_poly.entity_id
_entity_poly.type
_entity_poly.pdbx_seq_one_letter_code
_entity_poly.pdbx_strand_id
1 'polypeptide(L)'
;MYKQLFLIAAATAAVASATVATSAEARQRGRVVSVQGSGGRGYVKQRSVSRQPGSTSINRSLQTNNGRGYNSNRSANWGDGSYNGGRTTTLNDGTSFGRSTTATNNGDGTASYASTRTRRDGTSTSVSGTVNRDPY
;
A
#
# COMPACT_ATOMS: atom_id res chain seq x y z
N MET A 1 -52.71 39.62 40.94
CA MET A 1 -52.62 40.48 39.75
C MET A 1 -51.15 40.68 39.41
N TYR A 2 -50.77 40.32 38.17
CA TYR A 2 -49.52 40.61 37.44
C TYR A 2 -48.20 39.97 37.97
N LYS A 3 -47.25 39.45 37.17
CA LYS A 3 -47.12 38.95 35.78
C LYS A 3 -45.66 38.41 35.64
N GLN A 4 -45.48 37.38 34.82
CA GLN A 4 -44.30 37.06 33.96
C GLN A 4 -42.96 36.62 34.62
N LEU A 5 -42.54 35.34 34.44
CA LEU A 5 -41.76 34.73 33.33
C LEU A 5 -40.26 35.06 33.39
N PHE A 6 -39.39 34.05 33.57
CA PHE A 6 -38.20 33.82 32.74
C PHE A 6 -37.61 32.41 32.99
N LEU A 7 -37.54 31.65 31.90
CA LEU A 7 -36.85 30.37 31.74
C LEU A 7 -35.33 30.57 31.82
N ILE A 8 -34.63 29.73 32.58
CA ILE A 8 -33.19 29.51 32.40
C ILE A 8 -33.01 28.02 32.13
N ALA A 9 -32.85 27.69 30.85
CA ALA A 9 -32.45 26.36 30.41
C ALA A 9 -30.93 26.21 30.65
N ALA A 10 -30.55 25.44 31.67
CA ALA A 10 -29.16 25.05 31.86
C ALA A 10 -28.83 23.88 30.92
N ALA A 11 -28.04 24.18 29.88
CA ALA A 11 -27.50 23.21 28.96
C ALA A 11 -26.37 22.41 29.63
N THR A 12 -26.60 21.13 29.91
CA THR A 12 -25.51 20.16 30.13
C THR A 12 -25.34 19.33 28.88
N ALA A 13 -24.43 19.76 28.00
CA ALA A 13 -23.94 18.94 26.90
C ALA A 13 -23.00 17.88 27.47
N ALA A 14 -23.45 16.63 27.51
CA ALA A 14 -22.60 15.49 27.80
C ALA A 14 -21.61 15.30 26.64
N VAL A 15 -20.33 15.61 26.87
CA VAL A 15 -19.26 15.31 25.91
C VAL A 15 -19.00 13.80 25.99
N ALA A 16 -19.59 13.04 25.08
CA ALA A 16 -19.23 11.65 24.85
C ALA A 16 -17.82 11.62 24.23
N SER A 17 -16.82 11.28 25.03
CA SER A 17 -15.47 11.00 24.54
C SER A 17 -15.51 9.68 23.77
N ALA A 18 -15.79 9.74 22.47
CA ALA A 18 -15.57 8.61 21.58
C ALA A 18 -14.06 8.34 21.52
N THR A 19 -13.59 7.35 22.28
CA THR A 19 -12.26 6.78 22.08
C THR A 19 -12.27 6.05 20.74
N VAL A 20 -12.00 6.79 19.67
CA VAL A 20 -11.81 6.21 18.34
C VAL A 20 -10.60 5.28 18.46
N ALA A 21 -10.82 3.98 18.35
CA ALA A 21 -9.74 3.03 18.15
C ALA A 21 -8.95 3.54 16.93
N THR A 22 -7.74 4.04 17.15
CA THR A 22 -6.87 4.39 16.02
C THR A 22 -6.57 3.09 15.30
N SER A 23 -7.07 2.95 14.07
CA SER A 23 -6.74 1.79 13.26
C SER A 23 -5.20 1.75 13.15
N ALA A 24 -4.59 0.69 13.69
CA ALA A 24 -3.16 0.43 13.56
C ALA A 24 -2.71 0.25 12.08
N GLU A 25 -3.67 0.36 11.15
CA GLU A 25 -3.62 0.04 9.73
C GLU A 25 -3.21 1.24 8.87
N ALA A 26 -3.53 2.47 9.29
CA ALA A 26 -3.17 3.70 8.60
C ALA A 26 -1.78 4.19 9.05
N ARG A 27 -0.70 3.71 8.41
CA ARG A 27 0.68 4.05 8.82
C ARG A 27 1.56 4.44 7.65
N GLN A 28 2.11 5.64 7.75
CA GLN A 28 3.21 6.09 6.90
C GLN A 28 4.55 5.83 7.59
N ARG A 29 5.55 5.34 6.84
CA ARG A 29 6.92 5.15 7.34
C ARG A 29 7.93 5.40 6.23
N GLY A 30 8.79 6.38 6.45
CA GLY A 30 9.98 6.64 5.63
C GLY A 30 11.26 6.13 6.30
N ARG A 31 12.25 5.74 5.49
CA ARG A 31 13.64 5.54 5.93
C ARG A 31 14.58 5.89 4.79
N VAL A 32 15.62 6.66 5.11
CA VAL A 32 16.75 6.96 4.22
C VAL A 32 18.02 6.47 4.90
N VAL A 33 18.93 5.91 4.13
CA VAL A 33 20.28 5.53 4.56
C VAL A 33 21.26 6.02 3.52
N SER A 34 22.23 6.80 3.95
CA SER A 34 23.42 7.14 3.18
C SER A 34 24.62 6.45 3.79
N VAL A 35 25.48 5.87 2.95
CA VAL A 35 26.76 5.28 3.36
C VAL A 35 27.82 5.82 2.42
N GLN A 36 28.91 6.32 2.99
CA GLN A 36 30.11 6.71 2.27
C GLN A 36 31.26 5.80 2.72
N GLY A 37 32.02 5.29 1.76
CA GLY A 37 33.17 4.42 1.96
C GLY A 37 34.41 4.98 1.28
N SER A 38 35.55 4.36 1.56
CA SER A 38 36.83 4.73 0.96
C SER A 38 36.83 4.57 -0.57
N GLY A 39 37.64 5.39 -1.25
CA GLY A 39 37.81 5.29 -2.71
C GLY A 39 36.57 5.67 -3.51
N GLY A 40 35.76 6.62 -3.02
CA GLY A 40 34.57 7.13 -3.72
C GLY A 40 33.38 6.16 -3.74
N ARG A 41 33.47 5.02 -3.04
CA ARG A 41 32.38 4.05 -2.94
C ARG A 41 31.31 4.55 -1.99
N GLY A 42 30.06 4.27 -2.29
CA GLY A 42 28.94 4.68 -1.44
C GLY A 42 27.60 4.47 -2.09
N TYR A 43 26.54 4.67 -1.32
CA TYR A 43 25.17 4.63 -1.82
C TYR A 43 24.19 5.41 -0.94
N VAL A 44 23.07 5.77 -1.55
CA VAL A 44 21.86 6.26 -0.88
C VAL A 44 20.74 5.27 -1.15
N LYS A 45 20.08 4.81 -0.09
CA LYS A 45 18.94 3.89 -0.14
C LYS A 45 17.75 4.53 0.54
N GLN A 46 16.59 4.53 -0.11
CA GLN A 46 15.36 5.07 0.45
C GLN A 46 14.25 4.04 0.44
N ARG A 47 13.34 4.17 1.38
CA ARG A 47 12.10 3.41 1.45
C ARG A 47 10.99 4.28 2.03
N SER A 48 9.88 4.39 1.33
CA SER A 48 8.63 4.94 1.86
C SER A 48 7.55 3.86 1.81
N VAL A 49 6.69 3.87 2.82
CA VAL A 49 5.55 2.99 2.96
C VAL A 49 4.35 3.83 3.34
N SER A 50 3.25 3.63 2.65
CA SER A 50 1.92 4.09 3.05
C SER A 50 1.02 2.86 3.14
N ARG A 51 0.39 2.66 4.29
CA ARG A 51 -0.62 1.62 4.52
C ARG A 51 -1.90 2.29 4.93
N GLN A 52 -3.02 1.78 4.44
CA GLN A 52 -4.38 2.13 4.83
C GLN A 52 -5.21 0.83 4.84
N PRO A 53 -6.37 0.79 5.51
CA PRO A 53 -7.30 -0.32 5.33
C PRO A 53 -7.56 -0.57 3.84
N GLY A 54 -7.44 -1.82 3.40
CA GLY A 54 -7.64 -2.21 2.00
C GLY A 54 -6.58 -1.75 1.01
N SER A 55 -5.47 -1.12 1.43
CA SER A 55 -4.42 -0.66 0.51
C SER A 55 -3.02 -0.58 1.12
N THR A 56 -2.01 -0.80 0.29
CA THR A 56 -0.62 -0.55 0.62
C THR A 56 0.15 -0.07 -0.59
N SER A 57 0.97 0.96 -0.41
CA SER A 57 1.96 1.44 -1.37
C SER A 57 3.34 1.51 -0.75
N ILE A 58 4.35 1.01 -1.46
CA ILE A 58 5.73 0.95 -1.02
C ILE A 58 6.64 1.38 -2.16
N ASN A 59 7.38 2.47 -1.97
CA ASN A 59 8.46 2.86 -2.86
C ASN A 59 9.82 2.50 -2.22
N ARG A 60 10.76 2.00 -3.03
CA ARG A 60 12.16 1.78 -2.65
C ARG A 60 13.08 2.26 -3.75
N SER A 61 14.11 2.99 -3.40
CA SER A 61 15.17 3.41 -4.34
C SER A 61 16.56 3.07 -3.79
N LEU A 62 17.50 2.90 -4.71
CA LEU A 62 18.93 2.79 -4.43
C LEU A 62 19.68 3.56 -5.51
N GLN A 63 20.63 4.39 -5.10
CA GLN A 63 21.60 5.02 -5.98
C GLN A 63 23.00 4.78 -5.42
N THR A 64 23.88 4.18 -6.20
CA THR A 64 25.29 4.00 -5.84
C THR A 64 26.15 5.10 -6.45
N ASN A 65 27.28 5.42 -5.84
CA ASN A 65 28.23 6.41 -6.37
C ASN A 65 28.78 6.00 -7.75
N ASN A 66 28.81 4.70 -8.04
CA ASN A 66 29.25 4.14 -9.32
C ASN A 66 28.16 4.21 -10.43
N GLY A 67 27.09 4.97 -10.22
CA GLY A 67 26.04 5.21 -11.22
C GLY A 67 24.98 4.11 -11.35
N ARG A 68 25.11 2.98 -10.63
CA ARG A 68 24.08 1.92 -10.61
C ARG A 68 22.96 2.31 -9.66
N GLY A 69 21.72 2.08 -10.07
CA GLY A 69 20.56 2.39 -9.26
C GLY A 69 19.26 1.82 -9.80
N TYR A 70 18.23 1.91 -8.97
CA TYR A 70 16.87 1.54 -9.33
C TYR A 70 15.84 2.31 -8.49
N ASN A 71 14.63 2.40 -9.02
CA ASN A 71 13.42 2.77 -8.31
C ASN A 71 12.40 1.63 -8.43
N SER A 72 11.83 1.16 -7.32
CA SER A 72 10.82 0.11 -7.29
C SER A 72 9.59 0.55 -6.52
N ASN A 73 8.46 0.59 -7.22
CA ASN A 73 7.15 0.81 -6.63
C ASN A 73 6.42 -0.54 -6.50
N ARG A 74 5.80 -0.79 -5.35
CA ARG A 74 4.88 -1.90 -5.14
C ARG A 74 3.61 -1.34 -4.53
N SER A 75 2.47 -1.61 -5.15
CA SER A 75 1.16 -1.28 -4.62
C SER A 75 0.27 -2.53 -4.59
N ALA A 76 -0.67 -2.55 -3.67
CA ALA A 76 -1.73 -3.52 -3.64
C ALA A 76 -2.98 -2.88 -3.01
N ASN A 77 -4.14 -3.25 -3.52
CA ASN A 77 -5.45 -2.89 -3.01
C ASN A 77 -6.27 -4.18 -2.86
N TRP A 78 -7.07 -4.24 -1.81
CA TRP A 78 -7.96 -5.36 -1.54
C TRP A 78 -9.20 -4.89 -0.80
N GLY A 79 -10.32 -5.54 -1.09
CA GLY A 79 -11.63 -5.16 -0.59
C GLY A 79 -12.71 -5.82 -1.43
N ASP A 80 -13.89 -6.04 -0.83
CA ASP A 80 -15.08 -6.52 -1.54
C ASP A 80 -14.84 -7.80 -2.37
N GLY A 81 -14.06 -8.73 -1.80
CA GLY A 81 -13.72 -9.99 -2.48
C GLY A 81 -12.70 -9.86 -3.60
N SER A 82 -12.11 -8.69 -3.84
CA SER A 82 -11.10 -8.46 -4.88
C SER A 82 -9.72 -8.16 -4.28
N TYR A 83 -8.69 -8.55 -5.01
CA TYR A 83 -7.30 -8.18 -4.81
C TYR A 83 -6.71 -7.71 -6.13
N ASN A 84 -6.02 -6.58 -6.12
CA ASN A 84 -5.20 -6.12 -7.23
C ASN A 84 -3.87 -5.62 -6.66
N GLY A 85 -2.75 -6.18 -7.12
CA GLY A 85 -1.45 -5.71 -6.69
C GLY A 85 -0.37 -5.95 -7.71
N GLY A 86 0.72 -5.21 -7.57
CA GLY A 86 1.82 -5.29 -8.51
C GLY A 86 3.08 -4.62 -8.01
N ARG A 87 4.15 -4.84 -8.74
CA ARG A 87 5.44 -4.20 -8.54
C ARG A 87 6.03 -3.84 -9.88
N THR A 88 6.51 -2.61 -10.01
CA THR A 88 7.38 -2.17 -11.10
C THR A 88 8.75 -1.83 -10.53
N THR A 89 9.80 -2.10 -11.29
CA THR A 89 11.17 -1.67 -11.00
C THR A 89 11.76 -1.10 -12.27
N THR A 90 12.25 0.13 -12.17
CA THR A 90 12.93 0.85 -13.24
C THR A 90 14.38 1.04 -12.81
N LEU A 91 15.31 0.62 -13.67
CA LEU A 91 16.73 0.84 -13.49
C LEU A 91 17.13 2.22 -14.02
N ASN A 92 18.34 2.68 -13.70
CA ASN A 92 18.85 3.96 -14.20
C ASN A 92 18.99 4.01 -15.72
N ASP A 93 19.13 2.86 -16.38
CA ASP A 93 19.17 2.73 -17.85
C ASP A 93 17.78 2.80 -18.50
N GLY A 94 16.73 3.09 -17.72
CA GLY A 94 15.34 3.16 -18.18
C GLY A 94 14.63 1.80 -18.23
N THR A 95 15.36 0.69 -18.12
CA THR A 95 14.77 -0.64 -18.23
C THR A 95 13.80 -0.89 -17.09
N SER A 96 12.57 -1.28 -17.44
CA SER A 96 11.51 -1.53 -16.48
C SER A 96 11.03 -2.98 -16.54
N PHE A 97 10.80 -3.58 -15.36
CA PHE A 97 10.30 -4.94 -15.23
C PHE A 97 9.44 -5.06 -13.97
N GLY A 98 8.60 -6.08 -13.92
CA GLY A 98 7.58 -6.11 -12.88
C GLY A 98 6.69 -7.33 -12.88
N ARG A 99 5.64 -7.22 -12.08
CA ARG A 99 4.53 -8.17 -12.07
C ARG A 99 3.26 -7.48 -11.63
N SER A 100 2.13 -8.03 -12.06
CA SER A 100 0.79 -7.70 -11.58
C SER A 100 0.07 -9.00 -11.23
N THR A 101 -0.83 -8.93 -10.26
CA THR A 101 -1.67 -10.04 -9.82
C THR A 101 -3.05 -9.50 -9.49
N THR A 102 -4.08 -10.16 -10.00
CA THR A 102 -5.47 -9.96 -9.62
C THR A 102 -6.03 -11.24 -9.03
N ALA A 103 -6.95 -11.12 -8.08
CA ALA A 103 -7.78 -12.21 -7.63
C ALA A 103 -9.19 -11.70 -7.28
N THR A 104 -10.20 -12.53 -7.51
CA THR A 104 -11.61 -12.20 -7.28
C THR A 104 -12.31 -13.41 -6.65
N ASN A 105 -13.01 -13.20 -5.55
CA ASN A 105 -13.98 -14.13 -5.01
C ASN A 105 -15.23 -14.11 -5.90
N ASN A 106 -15.61 -15.25 -6.46
CA ASN A 106 -16.71 -15.34 -7.41
C ASN A 106 -18.08 -15.43 -6.70
N GLY A 107 -18.12 -15.62 -5.38
CA GLY A 107 -19.35 -15.67 -4.59
C GLY A 107 -20.04 -17.04 -4.53
N ASP A 108 -19.53 -18.03 -5.26
CA ASP A 108 -20.03 -19.40 -5.36
C ASP A 108 -19.14 -20.44 -4.65
N GLY A 109 -18.21 -19.98 -3.80
CA GLY A 109 -17.19 -20.81 -3.16
C GLY A 109 -15.90 -20.92 -3.97
N THR A 110 -15.82 -20.34 -5.17
CA THR A 110 -14.60 -20.31 -5.98
C THR A 110 -13.92 -18.94 -5.99
N ALA A 111 -12.64 -18.91 -6.35
CA ALA A 111 -11.88 -17.69 -6.56
C ALA A 111 -11.08 -17.75 -7.86
N SER A 112 -11.17 -16.69 -8.67
CA SER A 112 -10.39 -16.52 -9.89
C SER A 112 -9.12 -15.73 -9.62
N TYR A 113 -8.01 -16.05 -10.30
CA TYR A 113 -6.79 -15.26 -10.23
C TYR A 113 -6.11 -15.14 -11.59
N ALA A 114 -5.34 -14.07 -11.76
CA ALA A 114 -4.42 -13.89 -12.88
C ALA A 114 -3.13 -13.22 -12.39
N SER A 115 -1.99 -13.64 -12.90
CA SER A 115 -0.70 -13.05 -12.58
C SER A 115 0.17 -12.94 -13.82
N THR A 116 0.61 -11.72 -14.11
CA THR A 116 1.51 -11.41 -15.22
C THR A 116 2.87 -11.01 -14.66
N ARG A 117 3.95 -11.54 -15.24
CA ARG A 117 5.32 -11.13 -14.94
C ARG A 117 6.02 -10.65 -16.20
N THR A 118 6.45 -9.40 -16.20
CA THR A 118 7.28 -8.79 -17.26
C THR A 118 8.74 -8.82 -16.82
N ARG A 119 9.59 -9.42 -17.63
CA ARG A 119 11.04 -9.52 -17.42
C ARG A 119 11.75 -8.26 -17.92
N ARG A 120 13.05 -8.18 -17.66
CA ARG A 120 13.91 -7.06 -18.05
C ARG A 120 14.05 -6.92 -19.57
N ASP A 121 13.95 -8.02 -20.29
CA ASP A 121 13.97 -8.08 -21.76
C ASP A 121 12.63 -7.68 -22.40
N GLY A 122 11.65 -7.24 -21.60
CA GLY A 122 10.30 -6.89 -22.06
C GLY A 122 9.37 -8.09 -22.24
N THR A 123 9.87 -9.32 -22.19
CA THR A 123 9.01 -10.51 -22.32
C THR A 123 8.07 -10.65 -21.14
N SER A 124 6.82 -11.04 -21.41
CA SER A 124 5.81 -11.23 -20.38
C SER A 124 5.26 -12.66 -20.39
N THR A 125 5.04 -13.20 -19.21
CA THR A 125 4.38 -14.50 -19.01
C THR A 125 3.21 -14.34 -18.05
N SER A 126 2.07 -14.92 -18.38
CA SER A 126 0.86 -14.86 -17.57
C SER A 126 0.39 -16.24 -17.17
N VAL A 127 -0.14 -16.35 -15.97
CA VAL A 127 -0.84 -17.54 -15.48
C VAL A 127 -2.17 -17.10 -14.87
N SER A 128 -3.24 -17.83 -15.12
CA SER A 128 -4.55 -17.58 -14.55
C SER A 128 -5.27 -18.90 -14.29
N GLY A 129 -6.26 -18.86 -13.41
CA GLY A 129 -7.09 -20.00 -13.11
C GLY A 129 -8.18 -19.68 -12.10
N THR A 130 -9.01 -20.68 -11.85
CA THR A 130 -10.03 -20.66 -10.81
C THR A 130 -9.72 -21.76 -9.81
N VAL A 131 -9.76 -21.44 -8.52
CA VAL A 131 -9.59 -22.40 -7.43
C VAL A 131 -10.89 -22.55 -6.68
N ASN A 132 -11.19 -23.77 -6.24
CA ASN A 132 -12.29 -24.00 -5.31
C ASN A 132 -11.78 -23.77 -3.89
N ARG A 133 -12.54 -23.04 -3.08
CA ARG A 133 -12.22 -22.90 -1.65
C ARG A 133 -12.94 -24.04 -0.95
N ASP A 134 -12.19 -25.10 -0.60
CA ASP A 134 -12.79 -26.22 0.13
C ASP A 134 -13.55 -25.70 1.34
N PRO A 135 -14.82 -26.10 1.54
CA PRO A 135 -15.53 -25.80 2.76
C PRO A 135 -14.83 -26.55 3.89
N TYR A 136 -14.23 -25.80 4.82
CA TYR A 136 -13.74 -26.36 6.08
C TYR A 136 -14.90 -26.81 6.96
#